data_AF-A0A520R6G6-F1
#
_entry.id   AF-A0A520R6G6-F1
#
_cell.length_a   1.000
_cell.length_b   1.000
_cell.length_c   1.000
_cell.angle_alpha   90.00
_cell.angle_beta   90.00
_cell.angle_gamma   90.00
#
_symmetry.space_group_name_H-M   'P 1'
#
loop_
_entity.id
_entity.type
_entity.pdbx_description
1 polymer ?
#
loop_
_entity_poly.entity_id
_entity_poly.type
_entity_poly.pdbx_seq_one_letter_code
_entity_poly.pdbx_strand_id
1 'polypeptide(L)'
;GRVFISLRDSDKGTMVDACRRLLKMGFTIIATGGTADYLQGAGVEVERINKVLEGRPHIVDALKNKEIDLVFNTTEGAQSIKDSRSIRTTALAQKIPCITTATGARSAVRAIEALRAGDLDVKPLQAYFA
;
A
#
# COMPACT_ATOMS: atom_id res chain seq x y z
N GLY A 1 -1.54 -8.89 8.44
CA GLY A 1 -1.04 -8.83 7.07
C GLY A 1 -0.04 -7.71 6.91
N ARG A 2 0.80 -7.75 5.88
CA ARG A 2 1.89 -6.81 5.64
C ARG A 2 1.66 -6.00 4.37
N VAL A 3 1.73 -4.69 4.49
CA VAL A 3 1.44 -3.74 3.39
C VAL A 3 2.73 -3.12 2.89
N PHE A 4 3.02 -3.30 1.60
CA PHE A 4 4.12 -2.58 0.95
C PHE A 4 3.64 -1.22 0.45
N ILE A 5 4.40 -0.17 0.77
CA ILE A 5 4.09 1.22 0.41
C ILE A 5 5.29 1.87 -0.29
N SER A 6 5.09 2.34 -1.52
CA SER A 6 6.05 3.15 -2.26
C SER A 6 5.32 4.29 -2.95
N LEU A 7 5.63 5.52 -2.57
CA LEU A 7 4.89 6.70 -2.98
C LEU A 7 5.79 7.69 -3.71
N ARG A 8 5.21 8.44 -4.65
CA ARG A 8 5.79 9.72 -5.11
C ARG A 8 5.70 10.76 -4.01
N ASP A 9 6.59 11.75 -4.03
CA ASP A 9 6.75 12.72 -2.94
C ASP A 9 5.47 13.50 -2.64
N SER A 10 4.75 13.93 -3.68
CA SER A 10 3.50 14.69 -3.57
C SER A 10 2.38 13.94 -2.84
N ASP A 11 2.40 12.60 -2.81
CA ASP A 11 1.37 11.81 -2.16
C ASP A 11 1.68 11.50 -0.69
N LYS A 12 2.96 11.58 -0.28
CA LYS A 12 3.43 11.10 1.04
C LYS A 12 2.69 11.73 2.21
N GLY A 13 2.51 13.05 2.19
CA GLY A 13 1.80 13.77 3.26
C GLY A 13 0.36 13.31 3.43
N THR A 14 -0.33 13.03 2.32
CA THR A 14 -1.72 12.57 2.38
C THR A 14 -1.88 11.12 2.85
N MET A 15 -0.80 10.34 2.86
CA MET A 15 -0.82 8.91 3.19
C MET A 15 -0.52 8.61 4.67
N VAL A 16 -0.03 9.60 5.44
CA VAL A 16 0.33 9.42 6.85
C VAL A 16 -0.83 8.85 7.67
N ASP A 17 -2.01 9.47 7.57
CA ASP A 17 -3.18 9.03 8.34
C ASP A 17 -3.69 7.64 7.92
N ALA A 18 -3.56 7.31 6.63
CA ALA A 18 -3.90 5.98 6.14
C ALA A 18 -2.94 4.91 6.70
N CYS A 19 -1.65 5.23 6.80
CA CYS A 19 -0.66 4.34 7.42
C CYS A 19 -0.94 4.14 8.92
N ARG A 20 -1.27 5.20 9.66
CA ARG A 20 -1.64 5.08 11.08
C ARG A 20 -2.87 4.19 11.28
N ARG A 21 -3.88 4.30 10.42
CA ARG A 21 -5.06 3.43 10.45
C ARG A 21 -4.70 1.97 10.19
N LEU A 22 -3.83 1.69 9.22
CA LEU A 22 -3.32 0.34 8.97
C LEU A 22 -2.65 -0.26 10.22
N LEU A 23 -1.75 0.51 10.86
CA LEU A 23 -1.09 0.08 12.10
C LEU A 23 -2.09 -0.18 13.23
N LYS A 24 -3.08 0.71 13.41
CA LYS A 24 -4.16 0.53 14.40
C LYS A 24 -4.98 -0.74 14.16
N MET A 25 -5.12 -1.16 12.91
CA MET A 25 -5.77 -2.42 12.54
C MET A 25 -4.84 -3.64 12.66
N GLY A 26 -3.59 -3.48 13.09
CA GLY A 26 -2.63 -4.58 13.24
C GLY A 26 -2.00 -5.04 11.92
N PHE A 27 -2.00 -4.20 10.89
CA PHE A 27 -1.13 -4.42 9.73
C PHE A 27 0.28 -3.95 10.06
N THR A 28 1.28 -4.59 9.46
CA THR A 28 2.66 -4.09 9.44
C THR A 28 2.92 -3.38 8.12
N ILE A 29 3.80 -2.38 8.13
CA ILE A 29 4.11 -1.56 6.96
C ILE A 29 5.58 -1.75 6.59
N ILE A 30 5.83 -1.95 5.30
CA ILE A 30 7.15 -1.99 4.71
C ILE A 30 7.22 -1.01 3.53
N ALA A 31 8.29 -0.22 3.41
CA ALA A 31 8.35 0.85 2.41
C ALA A 31 9.73 1.04 1.79
N THR A 32 9.76 1.61 0.58
CA THR A 32 11.02 2.02 -0.07
C THR A 32 11.65 3.20 0.67
N GLY A 33 12.98 3.34 0.59
CA GLY A 33 13.75 4.29 1.39
C GLY A 33 13.12 5.67 1.56
N GLY A 34 12.91 6.41 0.48
CA GLY A 34 12.34 7.76 0.58
C GLY A 34 10.91 7.80 1.13
N THR A 35 10.13 6.73 1.01
CA THR A 35 8.79 6.64 1.62
C THR A 35 8.89 6.30 3.11
N ALA A 36 9.77 5.35 3.46
CA ALA A 36 10.05 4.97 4.85
C ALA A 36 10.56 6.17 5.65
N ASP A 37 11.56 6.88 5.13
CA ASP A 37 12.17 8.03 5.81
C ASP A 37 11.13 9.12 6.11
N TYR A 38 10.22 9.41 5.17
CA TYR A 38 9.14 10.37 5.38
C TYR A 38 8.13 9.92 6.45
N LEU A 39 7.70 8.65 6.38
CA LEU A 39 6.72 8.10 7.32
C LEU A 39 7.28 8.01 8.74
N GLN A 40 8.55 7.60 8.88
CA GLN A 40 9.26 7.58 10.16
C GLN A 40 9.38 8.99 10.74
N GLY A 41 9.72 9.99 9.92
CA GLY A 41 9.75 11.40 10.32
C GLY A 41 8.38 11.92 10.81
N ALA A 42 7.28 11.32 10.35
CA ALA A 42 5.91 11.61 10.80
C ALA A 42 5.45 10.73 11.99
N GLY A 43 6.35 9.95 12.59
CA GLY A 43 6.08 9.08 13.74
C GLY A 43 5.29 7.81 13.38
N VAL A 44 5.36 7.35 12.13
CA VAL A 44 4.73 6.10 11.68
C VAL A 44 5.75 4.98 11.71
N GLU A 45 5.40 3.86 12.36
CA GLU A 45 6.23 2.65 12.37
C GLU A 45 6.24 1.99 10.98
N VAL A 46 7.43 1.81 10.41
CA VAL A 46 7.62 1.24 9.08
C VAL A 46 9.00 0.60 8.95
N GLU A 47 9.05 -0.58 8.33
CA GLU A 47 10.29 -1.24 7.96
C GLU A 47 10.74 -0.80 6.56
N ARG A 48 12.04 -0.59 6.37
CA ARG A 48 12.61 -0.19 5.09
C ARG A 48 12.94 -1.42 4.23
N ILE A 49 12.64 -1.37 2.93
CA ILE A 49 13.05 -2.37 1.94
C ILE A 49 13.60 -1.73 0.67
N ASN A 50 14.55 -2.42 0.04
CA ASN A 50 15.19 -1.98 -1.19
C ASN A 50 14.25 -2.15 -2.40
N LYS A 51 14.39 -1.26 -3.38
CA LYS A 51 13.99 -1.54 -4.78
C LYS A 51 14.94 -2.54 -5.41
N VAL A 52 14.56 -3.10 -6.56
CA VAL A 52 15.38 -4.09 -7.29
C VAL A 52 16.79 -3.55 -7.59
N LEU A 53 16.91 -2.28 -7.96
CA LEU A 53 18.19 -1.64 -8.28
C LEU A 53 19.03 -1.29 -7.05
N GLU A 54 18.46 -1.37 -5.84
CA GLU A 54 19.11 -0.96 -4.58
C GLU A 54 19.77 -2.14 -3.85
N GLY A 55 19.72 -3.36 -4.41
CA GLY A 55 20.34 -4.55 -3.85
C GLY A 55 19.39 -5.44 -3.04
N ARG A 56 19.90 -6.50 -2.42
CA ARG A 56 19.09 -7.51 -1.69
C ARG A 56 19.15 -7.36 -0.16
N PRO A 57 18.09 -7.77 0.57
CA PRO A 57 16.78 -8.21 0.05
C PRO A 57 15.98 -7.02 -0.52
N HIS A 58 15.20 -7.25 -1.58
CA HIS A 58 14.36 -6.21 -2.21
C HIS A 58 12.89 -6.63 -2.32
N ILE A 59 12.01 -5.65 -2.56
CA ILE A 59 10.55 -5.86 -2.60
C ILE A 59 10.07 -6.98 -3.53
N VAL A 60 10.71 -7.20 -4.68
CA VAL A 60 10.32 -8.30 -5.58
C VAL A 60 10.56 -9.68 -4.95
N ASP A 61 11.54 -9.81 -4.06
CA ASP A 61 11.79 -11.05 -3.34
C ASP A 61 10.71 -11.27 -2.28
N ALA A 62 10.40 -10.23 -1.49
CA ALA A 62 9.32 -10.27 -0.49
C ALA A 62 7.95 -10.60 -1.13
N LEU A 63 7.64 -10.04 -2.31
CA LEU A 63 6.43 -10.37 -3.07
C LEU A 63 6.40 -11.85 -3.48
N LYS A 64 7.53 -12.40 -3.98
CA LYS A 64 7.63 -13.82 -4.38
C LYS A 64 7.57 -14.77 -3.19
N ASN A 65 8.09 -14.35 -2.03
CA ASN A 65 8.05 -15.11 -0.79
C ASN A 65 6.68 -15.05 -0.09
N LYS A 66 5.69 -14.35 -0.66
CA LYS A 66 4.36 -14.14 -0.09
C LYS A 66 4.39 -13.45 1.27
N GLU A 67 5.37 -12.57 1.48
CA GLU A 67 5.51 -11.77 2.68
C GLU A 67 4.62 -10.52 2.64
N ILE A 68 4.04 -10.18 1.48
CA ILE A 68 3.26 -8.96 1.24
C ILE A 68 1.83 -9.34 0.86
N ASP A 69 0.84 -8.76 1.55
CA ASP A 69 -0.58 -9.01 1.32
C ASP A 69 -1.26 -7.89 0.52
N LEU A 70 -0.67 -6.69 0.49
CA LEU A 70 -1.22 -5.52 -0.17
C LEU A 70 -0.12 -4.57 -0.63
N VAL A 71 -0.28 -4.01 -1.84
CA VAL A 71 0.68 -3.07 -2.44
C VAL A 71 0.01 -1.72 -2.70
N PHE A 72 0.60 -0.64 -2.18
CA PHE A 72 0.34 0.74 -2.58
C PHE A 72 1.56 1.29 -3.31
N ASN A 73 1.42 1.50 -4.62
CA ASN A 73 2.52 1.95 -5.48
C ASN A 73 2.10 3.16 -6.32
N THR A 74 2.43 4.36 -5.86
CA THR A 74 2.30 5.58 -6.69
C THR A 74 3.66 5.97 -7.24
N THR A 75 3.69 6.42 -8.50
CA THR A 75 4.95 6.68 -9.22
C THR A 75 4.88 7.98 -9.99
N GLU A 76 5.98 8.69 -10.03
CA GLU A 76 6.19 9.89 -10.84
C GLU A 76 7.60 9.89 -11.42
N GLY A 77 7.73 10.38 -12.66
CA GLY A 77 9.00 10.40 -13.39
C GLY A 77 9.34 9.06 -14.06
N ALA A 78 10.07 9.14 -15.18
CA ALA A 78 10.34 7.99 -16.05
C ALA A 78 11.13 6.87 -15.33
N GLN A 79 12.08 7.22 -14.47
CA GLN A 79 12.89 6.24 -13.75
C GLN A 79 12.04 5.45 -12.74
N SER A 80 11.27 6.13 -11.89
CA SER A 80 10.38 5.49 -10.91
C SER A 80 9.34 4.59 -11.59
N ILE A 81 8.84 4.98 -12.78
CA ILE A 81 7.91 4.17 -13.57
C ILE A 81 8.57 2.88 -14.05
N LYS A 82 9.80 2.95 -14.56
CA LYS A 82 10.59 1.78 -14.99
C LYS A 82 10.85 0.85 -13.81
N ASP A 83 11.35 1.38 -12.69
CA ASP A 83 11.69 0.62 -11.50
C ASP A 83 10.46 -0.10 -10.93
N SER A 84 9.32 0.59 -10.90
CA SER A 84 8.07 0.08 -10.36
C SER A 84 7.34 -0.89 -11.28
N ARG A 85 7.75 -1.00 -12.56
CA ARG A 85 7.19 -2.00 -13.49
C ARG A 85 7.35 -3.41 -12.94
N SER A 86 8.55 -3.73 -12.44
CA SER A 86 8.88 -5.03 -11.86
C SER A 86 7.99 -5.37 -10.65
N ILE A 87 7.75 -4.38 -9.79
CA ILE A 87 6.88 -4.48 -8.61
C ILE A 87 5.45 -4.80 -9.04
N ARG A 88 4.86 -3.99 -9.94
CA ARG A 88 3.47 -4.16 -10.37
C ARG A 88 3.25 -5.48 -11.12
N THR A 89 4.15 -5.83 -12.02
CA THR A 89 4.08 -7.11 -12.75
C THR A 89 4.18 -8.30 -11.80
N THR A 90 5.04 -8.23 -10.78
CA THR A 90 5.19 -9.30 -9.80
C THR A 90 3.98 -9.39 -8.88
N ALA A 91 3.47 -8.27 -8.36
CA ALA A 91 2.24 -8.25 -7.54
C ALA A 91 1.06 -8.85 -8.31
N LEU A 92 0.88 -8.49 -9.58
CA LEU A 92 -0.14 -9.07 -10.45
C LEU A 92 0.05 -10.58 -10.62
N ALA A 93 1.27 -11.03 -10.92
CA ALA A 93 1.58 -12.46 -11.09
C ALA A 93 1.33 -13.28 -9.81
N GLN A 94 1.58 -12.69 -8.64
CA GLN A 94 1.35 -13.30 -7.33
C GLN A 94 -0.10 -13.12 -6.82
N LYS A 95 -0.99 -12.48 -7.61
CA LYS A 95 -2.37 -12.17 -7.23
C LYS A 95 -2.49 -11.33 -5.95
N ILE A 96 -1.51 -10.45 -5.71
CA ILE A 96 -1.50 -9.52 -4.59
C ILE A 96 -2.18 -8.22 -5.05
N PRO A 97 -3.23 -7.74 -4.35
CA PRO A 97 -3.89 -6.49 -4.70
C PRO A 97 -2.91 -5.32 -4.76
N CYS A 98 -2.98 -4.56 -5.85
CA CYS A 98 -2.04 -3.48 -6.15
C CYS A 98 -2.81 -2.20 -6.51
N ILE A 99 -2.66 -1.16 -5.69
CA ILE A 99 -3.32 0.12 -5.88
C ILE A 99 -2.30 1.17 -6.28
N THR A 100 -2.59 1.86 -7.38
CA THR A 100 -1.63 2.73 -8.07
C THR A 100 -1.85 4.22 -7.86
N THR A 101 -2.86 4.59 -7.05
CA THR A 101 -3.18 5.99 -6.72
C THR A 101 -3.29 6.17 -5.22
N ALA A 102 -2.85 7.32 -4.71
CA ALA A 102 -2.95 7.62 -3.28
C ALA A 102 -4.41 7.73 -2.82
N THR A 103 -5.28 8.33 -3.66
CA THR A 103 -6.72 8.38 -3.40
C THR A 103 -7.32 6.98 -3.28
N GLY A 104 -7.00 6.09 -4.21
CA GLY A 104 -7.44 4.69 -4.16
C GLY A 104 -6.91 3.97 -2.92
N ALA A 105 -5.64 4.18 -2.56
CA ALA A 105 -5.03 3.55 -1.40
C ALA A 105 -5.73 3.99 -0.10
N ARG A 106 -6.00 5.31 0.06
CA ARG A 106 -6.76 5.82 1.22
C ARG A 106 -8.17 5.25 1.28
N SER A 107 -8.87 5.17 0.15
CA SER A 107 -10.21 4.58 0.09
C SER A 107 -10.18 3.10 0.46
N ALA A 108 -9.18 2.35 0.02
CA ALA A 108 -9.02 0.94 0.40
C ALA A 108 -8.77 0.76 1.89
N VAL A 109 -7.93 1.60 2.52
CA VAL A 109 -7.73 1.57 3.97
C VAL A 109 -9.06 1.82 4.72
N ARG A 110 -9.84 2.82 4.28
CA ARG A 110 -11.17 3.08 4.87
C ARG A 110 -12.14 1.92 4.68
N ALA A 111 -12.12 1.28 3.51
CA ALA A 111 -12.95 0.11 3.25
C ALA A 111 -12.58 -1.07 4.16
N ILE A 112 -11.27 -1.34 4.34
CA ILE A 112 -10.78 -2.38 5.26
C ILE A 112 -11.21 -2.07 6.70
N GLU A 113 -11.09 -0.81 7.12
CA GLU A 113 -11.52 -0.36 8.46
C GLU A 113 -13.02 -0.54 8.66
N ALA A 114 -13.84 -0.16 7.68
CA ALA A 114 -15.28 -0.34 7.72
C ALA A 114 -15.68 -1.83 7.78
N LEU A 115 -15.07 -2.67 6.96
CA LEU A 115 -15.30 -4.12 6.95
C LEU A 115 -14.89 -4.81 8.27
N ARG A 116 -13.93 -4.24 9.00
CA ARG A 116 -13.56 -4.73 10.33
C ARG A 116 -14.46 -4.22 11.45
N ALA A 117 -15.11 -3.07 11.27
CA ALA A 117 -15.91 -2.42 12.30
C ALA A 117 -17.30 -3.04 12.46
N GLY A 118 -17.80 -3.80 11.49
CA GLY A 118 -19.08 -4.49 11.61
C GLY A 118 -19.51 -5.21 10.34
N ASP A 119 -20.66 -5.87 10.44
CA ASP A 119 -21.18 -6.75 9.40
C ASP A 119 -21.70 -5.97 8.18
N LEU A 120 -21.47 -6.56 7.01
CA LEU A 120 -22.07 -6.11 5.77
C LEU A 120 -23.57 -6.37 5.81
N ASP A 121 -24.36 -5.30 5.72
CA ASP A 121 -25.81 -5.40 5.56
C ASP A 121 -26.19 -5.47 4.07
N VAL A 122 -27.31 -6.12 3.77
CA VAL A 122 -27.82 -6.31 2.42
C VAL A 122 -29.06 -5.45 2.21
N LYS A 123 -29.12 -4.73 1.09
CA LYS A 123 -30.28 -3.91 0.75
C LYS A 123 -30.69 -4.15 -0.71
N PRO A 124 -31.97 -4.46 -0.98
CA PRO A 124 -32.45 -4.58 -2.35
C PRO A 124 -32.32 -3.24 -3.07
N LEU A 125 -32.03 -3.28 -4.37
CA LEU A 125 -31.82 -2.08 -5.18
C LEU A 125 -33.02 -1.12 -5.09
N GLN A 126 -34.24 -1.65 -5.05
CA GLN A 126 -35.49 -0.91 -4.94
C GLN A 126 -35.55 -0.01 -3.70
N ALA A 127 -34.96 -0.44 -2.58
CA ALA A 127 -35.01 0.32 -1.34
C ALA A 127 -34.10 1.57 -1.32
N TYR A 128 -33.33 1.81 -2.39
CA TYR A 128 -32.60 3.07 -2.62
C TYR A 128 -33.40 4.10 -3.44
N PHE A 129 -34.52 3.68 -4.05
CA PHE A 129 -35.37 4.51 -4.91
C PHE A 129 -36.76 4.80 -4.32
N ALA A 130 -37.04 4.30 -3.10
CA ALA A 130 -38.28 4.51 -2.37
C ALA A 130 -38.22 5.77 -1.49
#